data_AF-A0A7V7SE24-F1
#
_entry.id   AF-A0A7V7SE24-F1
#
_cell.length_a   1.000
_cell.length_b   1.000
_cell.length_c   1.000
_cell.angle_alpha   90.00
_cell.angle_beta   90.00
_cell.angle_gamma   90.00
#
_symmetry.space_group_name_H-M   'P 1'
#
loop_
_entity.id
_entity.type
_entity.pdbx_description
1 polymer ?
#
loop_
_entity_poly.entity_id
_entity_poly.type
_entity_poly.pdbx_seq_one_letter_code
_entity_poly.pdbx_strand_id
1 'polypeptide(L)'
;MVYLNDKLSETKVFKDPVHKYVHVRDRVIWDLIGTKEFQRLRRIKQLGTTFFTFHGAEHSRFTHSLGVYEIIRRMIDDVFDGRPNWNAEDRLLCLCAALLHDVGHGPFSHSFEKVFSLDHEKFTQKIIVGDTEINRVLSRVDKDFPQKVADVIAKTSTNKLAISMISSQIDADRMDYLLRDAYFTGVKYGNFDMERILRVMRPYGNQVVIKNSGMHAVEHYIMSRYQMYWQVYFHPVTRSAEVILTKILHRAKSLHEKYYTFKNHPVHFYSLFEEEVTVEDYLKLDENVMYYYFQVWQDEEDPILSDLCRRFMNRDLFKYVEFTDKHGLDNWMELSSLFKKIGLDPEYYLVVDSTSDLPYDFYRAGEEEERLPILLLMPNGDLRELSRESDIVEAITGKKRTDQKLFYPHDLIYEDGRKGKYKERIIELLEGKK
;
A
#
# COMPACT_ATOMS: atom_id res chain seq x y z
N MET A 1 17.77 19.87 -23.52
CA MET A 1 18.17 18.70 -24.33
C MET A 1 19.39 17.95 -23.81
N VAL A 2 20.50 18.60 -23.40
CA VAL A 2 21.70 17.88 -22.92
C VAL A 2 21.41 16.97 -21.71
N TYR A 3 20.66 17.46 -20.71
CA TYR A 3 20.37 16.70 -19.48
C TYR A 3 19.41 15.51 -19.68
N LEU A 4 18.43 15.65 -20.58
CA LEU A 4 17.45 14.60 -20.92
C LEU A 4 18.14 13.29 -21.35
N ASN A 5 19.16 13.42 -22.21
CA ASN A 5 19.86 12.29 -22.80
C ASN A 5 21.18 11.98 -22.08
N ASP A 6 21.48 12.67 -20.97
CA ASP A 6 22.73 12.51 -20.25
C ASP A 6 22.80 11.14 -19.56
N LYS A 7 23.92 10.45 -19.78
CA LYS A 7 24.18 9.12 -19.25
C LYS A 7 25.38 9.18 -18.32
N LEU A 8 25.35 8.40 -17.25
CA LEU A 8 26.50 8.19 -16.39
C LEU A 8 27.64 7.56 -17.19
N SER A 9 28.89 7.89 -16.81
CA SER A 9 30.10 7.32 -17.42
C SER A 9 30.17 5.80 -17.25
N GLU A 10 29.59 5.28 -16.17
CA GLU A 10 29.44 3.87 -15.87
C GLU A 10 28.04 3.62 -15.30
N THR A 11 27.41 2.52 -15.70
CA THR A 11 26.13 2.07 -15.13
C THR A 11 26.30 1.82 -13.63
N LYS A 12 25.51 2.52 -12.82
CA LYS A 12 25.43 2.26 -11.38
C LYS A 12 24.49 1.09 -11.14
N VAL A 13 24.87 0.21 -10.23
CA VAL A 13 24.12 -1.01 -9.95
C VAL A 13 23.85 -1.09 -8.46
N PHE A 14 22.57 -1.20 -8.10
CA PHE A 14 22.15 -1.50 -6.74
C PHE A 14 21.92 -3.00 -6.61
N LYS A 15 22.43 -3.61 -5.54
CA LYS A 15 22.12 -4.99 -5.21
C LYS A 15 20.69 -5.06 -4.68
N ASP A 16 19.86 -5.90 -5.29
CA ASP A 16 18.48 -6.12 -4.87
C ASP A 16 18.22 -7.63 -4.75
N PRO A 17 17.61 -8.11 -3.66
CA PRO A 17 17.40 -9.55 -3.46
C PRO A 17 16.32 -10.16 -4.37
N VAL A 18 15.41 -9.34 -4.90
CA VAL A 18 14.28 -9.78 -5.73
C VAL A 18 14.70 -9.80 -7.21
N HIS A 19 15.25 -8.69 -7.69
CA HIS A 19 15.64 -8.50 -9.10
C HIS A 19 17.11 -8.78 -9.37
N LYS A 20 17.86 -9.22 -8.35
CA LYS A 20 19.33 -9.43 -8.31
C LYS A 20 20.11 -8.12 -8.38
N TYR A 21 19.77 -7.24 -9.32
CA TYR A 21 20.42 -5.97 -9.60
C TYR A 21 19.42 -4.96 -10.19
N VAL A 22 19.51 -3.70 -9.74
CA VAL A 22 18.81 -2.56 -10.35
C VAL A 22 19.83 -1.69 -11.07
N HIS A 23 19.61 -1.41 -12.35
CA HIS A 23 20.58 -0.76 -13.24
C HIS A 23 20.20 0.68 -13.52
N VAL A 24 21.06 1.62 -13.14
CA VAL A 24 20.86 3.05 -13.35
C VAL A 24 21.94 3.61 -14.27
N ARG A 25 21.52 4.08 -15.44
CA ARG A 25 22.41 4.68 -16.44
C ARG A 25 22.06 6.14 -16.75
N ASP A 26 20.79 6.50 -16.63
CA ASP A 26 20.30 7.86 -16.87
C ASP A 26 20.70 8.80 -15.72
N ARG A 27 21.32 9.95 -16.04
CA ARG A 27 21.72 10.95 -15.04
C ARG A 27 20.51 11.48 -14.27
N VAL A 28 19.39 11.69 -14.96
CA VAL A 28 18.12 12.15 -14.35
C VAL A 28 17.66 11.19 -13.26
N ILE A 29 17.66 9.89 -13.53
CA ILE A 29 17.25 8.86 -12.57
C ILE A 29 18.20 8.82 -11.37
N TRP A 30 19.51 8.90 -11.62
CA TRP A 30 20.51 8.96 -10.56
C TRP A 30 20.30 10.15 -9.62
N ASP A 31 20.08 11.33 -10.19
CA ASP A 31 19.84 12.56 -9.43
C ASP A 31 18.51 12.48 -8.66
N LEU A 32 17.46 11.90 -9.25
CA LEU A 32 16.17 11.66 -8.56
C LEU A 32 16.32 10.74 -7.36
N ILE A 33 17.08 9.65 -7.50
CA ILE A 33 17.38 8.74 -6.39
C ILE A 33 18.06 9.49 -5.24
N GLY A 34 18.93 10.47 -5.57
CA GLY A 34 19.65 11.28 -4.59
C GLY A 34 18.80 12.31 -3.83
N THR A 35 17.58 12.60 -4.27
CA THR A 35 16.73 13.63 -3.64
C THR A 35 16.29 13.26 -2.23
N LYS A 36 16.18 14.26 -1.34
CA LYS A 36 15.75 14.04 0.05
C LYS A 36 14.36 13.41 0.14
N GLU A 37 13.44 13.77 -0.76
CA GLU A 37 12.07 13.25 -0.76
C GLU A 37 12.04 11.77 -1.11
N PHE A 38 12.86 11.34 -2.07
CA PHE A 38 12.99 9.92 -2.43
C PHE A 38 13.75 9.14 -1.34
N GLN A 39 14.83 9.69 -0.77
CA GLN A 39 15.57 9.07 0.33
C GLN A 39 14.70 8.87 1.60
N ARG A 40 13.67 9.69 1.81
CA ARG A 40 12.68 9.49 2.90
C ARG A 40 12.05 8.11 2.87
N LEU A 41 11.80 7.54 1.69
CA LEU A 41 11.16 6.24 1.52
C LEU A 41 11.96 5.07 2.10
N ARG A 42 13.21 5.27 2.53
CA ARG A 42 13.97 4.26 3.31
C ARG A 42 13.42 4.06 4.71
N ARG A 43 12.73 5.07 5.25
CA ARG A 43 12.21 5.11 6.62
C ARG A 43 10.70 4.84 6.69
N ILE A 44 10.12 4.42 5.58
CA ILE A 44 8.70 4.07 5.44
C ILE A 44 8.64 2.63 4.92
N LYS A 45 8.07 1.72 5.71
CA LYS A 45 7.94 0.31 5.33
C LYS A 45 6.87 0.16 4.26
N GLN A 46 7.06 -0.83 3.38
CA GLN A 46 6.10 -1.15 2.32
C GLN A 46 4.77 -1.64 2.91
N LEU A 47 4.85 -2.57 3.87
CA LEU A 47 3.69 -3.32 4.37
C LEU A 47 3.17 -2.85 5.74
N GLY A 48 3.43 -1.59 6.10
CA GLY A 48 2.92 -0.99 7.33
C GLY A 48 3.20 -1.85 8.56
N THR A 49 2.14 -2.38 9.21
CA THR A 49 2.21 -3.18 10.44
C THR A 49 2.44 -4.68 10.21
N THR A 50 2.59 -5.13 8.96
CA THR A 50 2.70 -6.57 8.61
C THR A 50 3.88 -7.26 9.29
N PHE A 51 4.94 -6.53 9.63
CA PHE A 51 6.10 -7.05 10.37
C PHE A 51 5.72 -7.65 11.74
N PHE A 52 4.60 -7.24 12.34
CA PHE A 52 4.10 -7.89 13.58
C PHE A 52 3.65 -9.34 13.36
N THR A 53 3.21 -9.70 12.16
CA THR A 53 2.88 -11.09 11.81
C THR A 53 4.06 -11.78 11.13
N PHE A 54 4.61 -11.14 10.11
CA PHE A 54 5.72 -11.64 9.29
C PHE A 54 6.96 -10.82 9.58
N HIS A 55 7.72 -11.20 10.60
CA HIS A 55 8.87 -10.43 11.11
C HIS A 55 10.00 -10.14 10.10
N GLY A 56 9.98 -10.76 8.91
CA GLY A 56 10.89 -10.43 7.81
C GLY A 56 10.40 -9.27 6.92
N ALA A 57 9.14 -8.85 7.04
CA ALA A 57 8.49 -7.80 6.23
C ALA A 57 8.93 -6.38 6.62
N GLU A 58 10.24 -6.16 6.63
CA GLU A 58 10.92 -4.93 7.04
C GLU A 58 11.39 -4.09 5.83
N HIS A 59 11.06 -4.51 4.60
CA HIS A 59 11.43 -3.79 3.39
C HIS A 59 10.70 -2.46 3.26
N SER A 60 11.38 -1.51 2.64
CA SER A 60 10.93 -0.12 2.56
C SER A 60 10.40 0.24 1.18
N ARG A 61 9.58 1.28 1.11
CA ARG A 61 9.06 1.84 -0.15
C ARG A 61 10.17 2.23 -1.11
N PHE A 62 11.33 2.69 -0.60
CA PHE A 62 12.51 2.95 -1.41
C PHE A 62 12.96 1.73 -2.24
N THR A 63 13.00 0.55 -1.63
CA THR A 63 13.42 -0.68 -2.33
C THR A 63 12.39 -1.13 -3.36
N HIS A 64 11.10 -0.95 -3.04
CA HIS A 64 10.00 -1.19 -3.96
C HIS A 64 10.05 -0.26 -5.17
N SER A 65 10.16 1.06 -4.97
CA SER A 65 10.23 2.04 -6.06
C SER A 65 11.42 1.80 -7.00
N LEU A 66 12.58 1.35 -6.48
CA LEU A 66 13.71 0.94 -7.31
C LEU A 66 13.43 -0.34 -8.12
N GLY A 67 12.69 -1.28 -7.54
CA GLY A 67 12.28 -2.49 -8.23
C GLY A 67 11.27 -2.24 -9.33
N VAL A 68 10.25 -1.40 -9.08
CA VAL A 68 9.29 -0.94 -10.11
C VAL A 68 10.02 -0.24 -11.26
N TYR A 69 10.98 0.64 -10.93
CA TYR A 69 11.86 1.26 -11.92
C TYR A 69 12.61 0.22 -12.76
N GLU A 70 13.23 -0.81 -12.15
CA GLU A 70 13.96 -1.85 -12.89
C GLU A 70 13.03 -2.66 -13.79
N ILE A 71 11.84 -3.01 -13.32
CA ILE A 71 10.85 -3.73 -14.14
C ILE A 71 10.47 -2.90 -15.37
N ILE A 72 10.17 -1.61 -15.20
CA ILE A 72 9.84 -0.72 -16.32
C ILE A 72 11.03 -0.55 -17.27
N ARG A 73 12.25 -0.41 -16.74
CA ARG A 73 13.47 -0.38 -17.55
C ARG A 73 13.58 -1.63 -18.41
N ARG A 74 13.34 -2.81 -17.86
CA ARG A 74 13.39 -4.09 -18.58
C ARG A 74 12.27 -4.23 -19.61
N MET A 75 11.05 -3.84 -19.26
CA MET A 75 9.92 -3.80 -20.21
C MET A 75 10.28 -2.94 -21.42
N ILE A 76 10.81 -1.73 -21.19
CA ILE A 76 11.09 -0.79 -22.26
C ILE A 76 12.33 -1.21 -23.05
N ASP A 77 13.46 -1.35 -22.38
CA ASP A 77 14.77 -1.50 -23.02
C ASP A 77 14.96 -2.92 -23.59
N ASP A 78 14.48 -3.95 -22.91
CA ASP A 78 14.74 -5.34 -23.29
C ASP A 78 13.60 -5.93 -24.12
N VAL A 79 12.37 -5.42 -23.97
CA VAL A 79 11.17 -6.00 -24.60
C VAL A 79 10.56 -5.07 -25.64
N PHE A 80 10.30 -3.80 -25.36
CA PHE A 80 9.49 -2.92 -26.22
C PHE A 80 10.31 -2.18 -27.28
N ASP A 81 11.61 -1.99 -27.05
CA ASP A 81 12.47 -1.30 -28.00
C ASP A 81 12.38 -1.92 -29.42
N GLY A 82 12.25 -1.05 -30.42
CA GLY A 82 12.04 -1.43 -31.82
C GLY A 82 10.68 -2.08 -32.17
N ARG A 83 9.74 -2.21 -31.23
CA ARG A 83 8.39 -2.74 -31.51
C ARG A 83 7.42 -1.65 -31.98
N PRO A 84 6.43 -1.99 -32.83
CA PRO A 84 5.34 -1.07 -33.15
C PRO A 84 4.54 -0.71 -31.89
N ASN A 85 3.92 0.47 -31.91
CA ASN A 85 3.16 1.06 -30.80
C ASN A 85 3.99 1.53 -29.60
N TRP A 86 5.31 1.32 -29.59
CA TRP A 86 6.19 1.94 -28.61
C TRP A 86 6.82 3.22 -29.19
N ASN A 87 6.74 4.31 -28.44
CA ASN A 87 7.43 5.56 -28.75
C ASN A 87 8.65 5.70 -27.84
N ALA A 88 9.85 5.68 -28.43
CA ALA A 88 11.10 5.77 -27.66
C ALA A 88 11.27 7.10 -26.90
N GLU A 89 10.59 8.17 -27.33
CA GLU A 89 10.62 9.47 -26.64
C GLU A 89 9.97 9.41 -25.25
N ASP A 90 9.04 8.47 -25.03
CA ASP A 90 8.34 8.31 -23.74
C ASP A 90 9.18 7.54 -22.70
N ARG A 91 10.33 6.98 -23.09
CA ARG A 91 11.17 6.15 -22.22
C ARG A 91 11.49 6.82 -20.89
N LEU A 92 12.05 8.03 -20.90
CA LEU A 92 12.45 8.69 -19.66
C LEU A 92 11.24 9.05 -18.80
N LEU A 93 10.14 9.49 -19.42
CA LEU A 93 8.90 9.80 -18.73
C LEU A 93 8.40 8.59 -17.93
N CYS A 94 8.38 7.41 -18.57
CA CYS A 94 7.95 6.16 -17.93
C CYS A 94 8.89 5.76 -16.79
N LEU A 95 10.22 5.89 -16.96
CA LEU A 95 11.19 5.58 -15.91
C LEU A 95 11.06 6.51 -14.69
N CYS A 96 10.87 7.81 -14.91
CA CYS A 96 10.66 8.79 -13.84
C CYS A 96 9.35 8.53 -13.10
N ALA A 97 8.25 8.29 -13.83
CA ALA A 97 6.96 7.98 -13.23
C ALA A 97 7.02 6.67 -12.41
N ALA A 98 7.68 5.64 -12.93
CA ALA A 98 7.89 4.38 -12.24
C ALA A 98 8.69 4.54 -10.93
N LEU A 99 9.77 5.33 -10.96
CA LEU A 99 10.57 5.60 -9.77
C LEU A 99 9.79 6.39 -8.71
N LEU A 100 8.94 7.34 -9.14
CA LEU A 100 8.33 8.31 -8.25
C LEU A 100 6.88 8.01 -7.83
N HIS A 101 6.25 6.95 -8.38
CA HIS A 101 4.83 6.65 -8.15
C HIS A 101 4.42 6.67 -6.67
N ASP A 102 5.34 6.22 -5.81
CA ASP A 102 5.14 6.00 -4.38
C ASP A 102 5.70 7.10 -3.46
N VAL A 103 6.25 8.19 -4.00
CA VAL A 103 6.96 9.21 -3.20
C VAL A 103 6.04 9.97 -2.21
N GLY A 104 4.75 9.99 -2.51
CA GLY A 104 3.70 10.59 -1.71
C GLY A 104 3.19 9.75 -0.55
N HIS A 105 3.67 8.52 -0.34
CA HIS A 105 3.24 7.74 0.82
C HIS A 105 3.83 8.24 2.14
N GLY A 106 2.98 8.21 3.17
CA GLY A 106 3.31 8.51 4.56
C GLY A 106 3.65 7.26 5.37
N PRO A 107 4.01 7.41 6.66
CA PRO A 107 4.27 6.28 7.55
C PRO A 107 3.03 5.39 7.68
N PHE A 108 3.20 4.07 7.68
CA PHE A 108 2.10 3.09 7.74
C PHE A 108 1.02 3.24 6.64
N SER A 109 1.26 4.05 5.61
CA SER A 109 0.50 4.09 4.36
C SER A 109 -1.01 4.29 4.58
N HIS A 110 -1.85 3.33 4.13
CA HIS A 110 -3.31 3.47 4.16
C HIS A 110 -3.90 3.67 5.56
N SER A 111 -3.29 3.12 6.62
CA SER A 111 -3.81 3.33 7.99
C SER A 111 -3.71 4.81 8.39
N PHE A 112 -2.60 5.46 8.02
CA PHE A 112 -2.37 6.88 8.30
C PHE A 112 -3.27 7.77 7.43
N GLU A 113 -3.39 7.44 6.14
CA GLU A 113 -4.27 8.15 5.19
C GLU A 113 -5.73 8.15 5.63
N LYS A 114 -6.24 7.00 6.10
CA LYS A 114 -7.63 6.88 6.59
C LYS A 114 -7.93 7.76 7.80
N VAL A 115 -6.99 7.90 8.74
CA VAL A 115 -7.21 8.68 9.96
C VAL A 115 -7.26 10.18 9.67
N PHE A 116 -6.42 10.65 8.75
CA PHE A 116 -6.26 12.08 8.44
C PHE A 116 -6.90 12.50 7.11
N SER A 117 -7.68 11.62 6.48
CA SER A 117 -8.34 11.85 5.18
C SER A 117 -7.36 12.32 4.09
N LEU A 118 -6.15 11.79 4.11
CA LEU A 118 -5.10 12.13 3.15
C LEU A 118 -5.10 11.15 1.98
N ASP A 119 -4.48 11.57 0.88
CA ASP A 119 -4.41 10.82 -0.36
C ASP A 119 -2.96 10.87 -0.86
N HIS A 120 -2.28 9.73 -0.83
CA HIS A 120 -0.88 9.65 -1.23
C HIS A 120 -0.68 9.97 -2.72
N GLU A 121 -1.63 9.67 -3.62
CA GLU A 121 -1.52 10.02 -5.04
C GLU A 121 -1.52 11.55 -5.19
N LYS A 122 -2.33 12.26 -4.41
CA LYS A 122 -2.30 13.75 -4.35
C LYS A 122 -1.00 14.27 -3.77
N PHE A 123 -0.46 13.65 -2.72
CA PHE A 123 0.84 14.05 -2.18
C PHE A 123 1.99 13.77 -3.15
N THR A 124 1.94 12.66 -3.90
CA THR A 124 2.90 12.37 -4.97
C THR A 124 2.90 13.50 -5.99
N GLN A 125 1.72 13.93 -6.46
CA GLN A 125 1.61 15.07 -7.38
C GLN A 125 2.18 16.35 -6.75
N LYS A 126 1.75 16.71 -5.54
CA LYS A 126 2.23 17.92 -4.83
C LYS A 126 3.75 17.91 -4.63
N ILE A 127 4.35 16.76 -4.35
CA ILE A 127 5.81 16.60 -4.21
C ILE A 127 6.50 16.79 -5.56
N ILE A 128 5.97 16.23 -6.64
CA ILE A 128 6.56 16.31 -7.98
C ILE A 128 6.49 17.72 -8.55
N VAL A 129 5.36 18.42 -8.38
CA VAL A 129 5.13 19.74 -8.99
C VAL A 129 5.45 20.92 -8.06
N GLY A 130 5.62 20.67 -6.75
CA GLY A 130 5.90 21.70 -5.74
C GLY A 130 7.39 22.09 -5.64
N ASP A 131 7.73 22.91 -4.64
CA ASP A 131 9.13 23.31 -4.38
C ASP A 131 9.90 22.21 -3.65
N THR A 132 10.35 21.22 -4.41
CA THR A 132 11.09 20.04 -3.91
C THR A 132 12.38 19.82 -4.70
N GLU A 133 13.29 19.00 -4.17
CA GLU A 133 14.48 18.62 -4.94
C GLU A 133 14.10 17.78 -6.17
N ILE A 134 13.06 16.95 -6.07
CA ILE A 134 12.48 16.21 -7.20
C ILE A 134 12.06 17.17 -8.32
N ASN A 135 11.29 18.21 -8.01
CA ASN A 135 10.89 19.18 -9.01
C ASN A 135 12.10 19.85 -9.67
N ARG A 136 13.09 20.28 -8.87
CA ARG A 136 14.33 20.89 -9.37
C ARG A 136 15.12 19.95 -10.27
N VAL A 137 15.06 18.63 -10.05
CA VAL A 137 15.65 17.63 -10.95
C VAL A 137 14.86 17.51 -12.24
N LEU A 138 13.53 17.35 -12.17
CA LEU A 138 12.67 17.17 -13.33
C LEU A 138 12.62 18.41 -14.22
N SER A 139 12.59 19.61 -13.63
CA SER A 139 12.58 20.89 -14.34
C SER A 139 13.87 21.17 -15.12
N ARG A 140 14.98 20.47 -14.81
CA ARG A 140 16.22 20.52 -15.63
C ARG A 140 16.08 19.76 -16.95
N VAL A 141 15.13 18.82 -17.05
CA VAL A 141 14.82 18.10 -18.28
C VAL A 141 14.08 19.03 -19.23
N ASP A 142 12.94 19.54 -18.76
CA ASP A 142 12.09 20.54 -19.42
C ASP A 142 11.15 21.16 -18.36
N LYS A 143 10.70 22.40 -18.56
CA LYS A 143 9.84 23.13 -17.62
C LYS A 143 8.52 22.41 -17.34
N ASP A 144 7.94 21.77 -18.35
CA ASP A 144 6.64 21.08 -18.23
C ASP A 144 6.81 19.59 -17.87
N PHE A 145 8.04 19.10 -17.78
CA PHE A 145 8.33 17.69 -17.48
C PHE A 145 7.83 17.22 -16.11
N PRO A 146 7.93 18.00 -15.01
CA PRO A 146 7.34 17.60 -13.72
C PRO A 146 5.84 17.32 -13.83
N GLN A 147 5.09 18.18 -14.54
CA GLN A 147 3.65 18.00 -14.73
C GLN A 147 3.37 16.73 -15.54
N LYS A 148 4.11 16.46 -16.62
CA LYS A 148 3.94 15.22 -17.41
C LYS A 148 4.15 13.96 -16.56
N VAL A 149 5.14 13.96 -15.66
CA VAL A 149 5.39 12.82 -14.75
C VAL A 149 4.22 12.68 -13.76
N ALA A 150 3.78 13.79 -13.17
CA ALA A 150 2.63 13.81 -12.26
C ALA A 150 1.34 13.31 -12.94
N ASP A 151 1.09 13.70 -14.20
CA ASP A 151 -0.10 13.31 -14.96
C ASP A 151 -0.12 11.81 -15.28
N VAL A 152 1.03 11.17 -15.47
CA VAL A 152 1.10 9.71 -15.65
C VAL A 152 0.71 9.00 -14.36
N ILE A 153 1.25 9.44 -13.22
CA ILE A 153 0.95 8.83 -11.91
C ILE A 153 -0.51 9.07 -11.53
N ALA A 154 -1.03 10.27 -11.78
CA ALA A 154 -2.42 10.64 -11.55
C ALA A 154 -3.42 10.03 -12.56
N LYS A 155 -2.94 9.23 -13.52
CA LYS A 155 -3.73 8.58 -14.58
C LYS A 155 -4.47 9.56 -15.52
N THR A 156 -4.12 10.84 -15.48
CA THR A 156 -4.71 11.93 -16.29
C THR A 156 -3.98 12.15 -17.62
N SER A 157 -2.77 11.62 -17.78
CA SER A 157 -1.98 11.73 -19.01
C SER A 157 -2.71 11.18 -20.24
N THR A 158 -2.42 11.76 -21.40
CA THR A 158 -2.86 11.27 -22.72
C THR A 158 -2.12 10.00 -23.12
N ASN A 159 -0.92 9.76 -22.57
CA ASN A 159 -0.15 8.54 -22.82
C ASN A 159 -0.67 7.38 -21.97
N LYS A 160 -1.76 6.75 -22.43
CA LYS A 160 -2.40 5.64 -21.74
C LYS A 160 -1.52 4.39 -21.64
N LEU A 161 -0.61 4.19 -22.59
CA LEU A 161 0.36 3.10 -22.54
C LEU A 161 1.31 3.26 -21.34
N ALA A 162 1.86 4.47 -21.13
CA ALA A 162 2.68 4.79 -19.96
C ALA A 162 1.95 4.53 -18.63
N ILE A 163 0.69 4.96 -18.54
CA ILE A 163 -0.16 4.68 -17.37
C ILE A 163 -0.31 3.16 -17.18
N SER A 164 -0.63 2.41 -18.22
CA SER A 164 -0.89 0.96 -18.11
C SER A 164 0.31 0.15 -17.63
N MET A 165 1.54 0.60 -17.91
CA MET A 165 2.76 -0.06 -17.45
C MET A 165 2.97 0.08 -15.93
N ILE A 166 2.48 1.17 -15.33
CA ILE A 166 2.66 1.49 -13.90
C ILE A 166 1.41 1.15 -13.09
N SER A 167 0.22 1.36 -13.67
CA SER A 167 -1.08 1.14 -13.05
C SER A 167 -2.05 0.45 -14.02
N SER A 168 -2.24 -0.86 -13.85
CA SER A 168 -3.21 -1.71 -14.52
C SER A 168 -3.53 -2.95 -13.64
N GLN A 169 -4.01 -4.04 -14.24
CA GLN A 169 -4.16 -5.32 -13.54
C GLN A 169 -2.86 -6.14 -13.53
N ILE A 170 -1.93 -5.83 -14.44
CA ILE A 170 -0.63 -6.47 -14.61
C ILE A 170 0.44 -5.43 -14.97
N ASP A 171 0.76 -4.60 -13.98
CA ASP A 171 1.72 -3.51 -14.07
C ASP A 171 3.03 -3.84 -13.35
N ALA A 172 4.01 -2.94 -13.47
CA ALA A 172 5.30 -3.06 -12.80
C ALA A 172 5.20 -2.92 -11.27
N ASP A 173 4.28 -2.09 -10.78
CA ASP A 173 4.03 -1.89 -9.34
C ASP A 173 3.65 -3.23 -8.67
N ARG A 174 2.56 -3.84 -9.15
CA ARG A 174 2.06 -5.13 -8.67
C ARG A 174 3.05 -6.25 -8.83
N MET A 175 3.77 -6.29 -9.96
CA MET A 175 4.77 -7.33 -10.15
C MET A 175 5.94 -7.20 -9.16
N ASP A 176 6.40 -5.98 -8.86
CA ASP A 176 7.44 -5.80 -7.85
C ASP A 176 6.93 -6.17 -6.46
N TYR A 177 5.83 -5.56 -5.99
CA TYR A 177 5.43 -5.76 -4.60
C TYR A 177 5.05 -7.21 -4.35
N LEU A 178 4.38 -7.91 -5.28
CA LEU A 178 4.01 -9.31 -5.03
C LEU A 178 5.24 -10.20 -4.83
N LEU A 179 6.26 -10.06 -5.67
CA LEU A 179 7.51 -10.81 -5.54
C LEU A 179 8.31 -10.38 -4.31
N ARG A 180 8.39 -9.07 -4.05
CA ARG A 180 9.13 -8.50 -2.94
C ARG A 180 8.51 -8.85 -1.60
N ASP A 181 7.20 -8.65 -1.47
CA ASP A 181 6.44 -9.01 -0.29
C ASP A 181 6.55 -10.50 -0.01
N ALA A 182 6.43 -11.35 -1.05
CA ALA A 182 6.62 -12.79 -0.90
C ALA A 182 8.03 -13.14 -0.40
N TYR A 183 9.05 -12.49 -0.96
CA TYR A 183 10.45 -12.69 -0.55
C TYR A 183 10.68 -12.33 0.92
N PHE A 184 10.24 -11.14 1.35
CA PHE A 184 10.50 -10.63 2.70
C PHE A 184 9.59 -11.24 3.77
N THR A 185 8.35 -11.60 3.44
CA THR A 185 7.47 -12.35 4.36
C THR A 185 7.84 -13.83 4.45
N GLY A 186 8.60 -14.36 3.48
CA GLY A 186 8.99 -15.76 3.41
C GLY A 186 7.89 -16.70 2.89
N VAL A 187 6.77 -16.16 2.40
CA VAL A 187 5.70 -16.98 1.82
C VAL A 187 6.06 -17.40 0.39
N LYS A 188 5.84 -18.67 0.07
CA LYS A 188 6.19 -19.22 -1.25
C LYS A 188 5.11 -19.03 -2.31
N TYR A 189 3.88 -18.78 -1.86
CA TYR A 189 2.68 -18.70 -2.67
C TYR A 189 2.57 -17.41 -3.50
N GLY A 190 3.35 -16.37 -3.20
CA GLY A 190 3.38 -15.12 -3.98
C GLY A 190 4.37 -15.10 -5.15
N ASN A 191 5.10 -16.20 -5.39
CA ASN A 191 6.09 -16.27 -6.46
C ASN A 191 5.46 -16.60 -7.80
N PHE A 192 5.77 -15.81 -8.83
CA PHE A 192 5.41 -16.10 -10.23
C PHE A 192 6.60 -15.83 -11.16
N ASP A 193 6.52 -16.33 -12.39
CA ASP A 193 7.59 -16.20 -13.38
C ASP A 193 7.48 -14.87 -14.14
N MET A 194 8.05 -13.82 -13.55
CA MET A 194 8.13 -12.49 -14.16
C MET A 194 8.92 -12.50 -15.48
N GLU A 195 9.98 -13.32 -15.58
CA GLU A 195 10.78 -13.44 -16.81
C GLU A 195 9.93 -13.92 -17.98
N ARG A 196 9.06 -14.90 -17.72
CA ARG A 196 8.12 -15.40 -18.72
C ARG A 196 7.12 -14.31 -19.11
N ILE A 197 6.56 -13.58 -18.15
CA ILE A 197 5.59 -12.50 -18.39
C ILE A 197 6.21 -11.38 -19.23
N LEU A 198 7.37 -10.85 -18.84
CA LEU A 198 8.08 -9.81 -19.58
C LEU A 198 8.32 -10.21 -21.04
N ARG A 199 8.76 -11.45 -21.28
CA ARG A 199 9.02 -11.96 -22.64
C ARG A 199 7.79 -11.92 -23.56
N VAL A 200 6.59 -12.10 -23.01
CA VAL A 200 5.32 -12.15 -23.77
C VAL A 200 4.55 -10.84 -23.78
N MET A 201 4.94 -9.83 -22.97
CA MET A 201 4.34 -8.49 -22.97
C MET A 201 4.57 -7.77 -24.29
N ARG A 202 3.56 -7.06 -24.78
CA ARG A 202 3.63 -6.24 -26.00
C ARG A 202 2.97 -4.89 -25.78
N PRO A 203 3.56 -3.80 -26.29
CA PRO A 203 2.86 -2.53 -26.39
C PRO A 203 1.81 -2.64 -27.52
N TYR A 204 0.56 -2.25 -27.24
CA TYR A 204 -0.51 -2.30 -28.23
C TYR A 204 -1.50 -1.15 -28.04
N GLY A 205 -1.44 -0.16 -28.93
CA GLY A 205 -2.23 1.06 -28.81
C GLY A 205 -2.04 1.73 -27.44
N ASN A 206 -3.11 1.75 -26.64
CA ASN A 206 -3.19 2.46 -25.38
C ASN A 206 -2.86 1.61 -24.13
N GLN A 207 -2.44 0.34 -24.28
CA GLN A 207 -2.13 -0.52 -23.13
C GLN A 207 -1.11 -1.61 -23.43
N VAL A 208 -0.55 -2.18 -22.37
CA VAL A 208 0.23 -3.43 -22.45
C VAL A 208 -0.72 -4.62 -22.61
N VAL A 209 -0.41 -5.50 -23.56
CA VAL A 209 -1.12 -6.76 -23.78
C VAL A 209 -0.15 -7.94 -23.66
N ILE A 210 -0.67 -9.14 -23.45
CA ILE A 210 0.11 -10.37 -23.28
C ILE A 210 -0.10 -11.28 -24.48
N LYS A 211 0.95 -11.80 -25.13
CA LYS A 211 0.75 -12.83 -26.16
C LYS A 211 0.02 -14.03 -25.56
N ASN A 212 -0.94 -14.61 -26.28
CA ASN A 212 -1.70 -15.80 -25.84
C ASN A 212 -0.82 -16.95 -25.32
N SER A 213 0.36 -17.16 -25.92
CA SER A 213 1.36 -18.13 -25.49
C SER A 213 1.87 -17.97 -24.05
N GLY A 214 1.58 -16.83 -23.41
CA GLY A 214 1.94 -16.51 -22.04
C GLY A 214 0.79 -16.61 -21.03
N MET A 215 -0.41 -17.03 -21.46
CA MET A 215 -1.60 -17.10 -20.62
C MET A 215 -1.35 -17.78 -19.27
N HIS A 216 -0.74 -18.96 -19.26
CA HIS A 216 -0.47 -19.69 -18.01
C HIS A 216 0.48 -18.98 -17.03
N ALA A 217 1.39 -18.13 -17.54
CA ALA A 217 2.23 -17.31 -16.66
C ALA A 217 1.40 -16.22 -15.98
N VAL A 218 0.42 -15.66 -16.70
CA VAL A 218 -0.53 -14.69 -16.15
C VAL A 218 -1.50 -15.36 -15.17
N GLU A 219 -2.00 -16.57 -15.47
CA GLU A 219 -2.81 -17.36 -14.52
C GLU A 219 -2.07 -17.55 -13.19
N HIS A 220 -0.78 -17.92 -13.26
CA HIS A 220 0.05 -18.08 -12.07
C HIS A 220 0.25 -16.77 -11.31
N TYR A 221 0.43 -15.64 -12.01
CA TYR A 221 0.47 -14.31 -11.40
C TYR A 221 -0.83 -13.98 -10.66
N ILE A 222 -2.00 -14.19 -11.28
CA ILE A 222 -3.30 -13.93 -10.67
C ILE A 222 -3.51 -14.84 -9.44
N MET A 223 -3.13 -16.11 -9.53
CA MET A 223 -3.21 -17.04 -8.38
C MET A 223 -2.27 -16.60 -7.24
N SER A 224 -1.06 -16.16 -7.57
CA SER A 224 -0.09 -15.66 -6.60
C SER A 224 -0.63 -14.43 -5.88
N ARG A 225 -1.21 -13.49 -6.64
CA ARG A 225 -1.90 -12.32 -6.11
C ARG A 225 -3.04 -12.73 -5.18
N TYR A 226 -3.92 -13.62 -5.62
CA TYR A 226 -5.03 -14.14 -4.81
C TYR A 226 -4.54 -14.67 -3.45
N GLN A 227 -3.49 -15.48 -3.46
CA GLN A 227 -2.94 -16.08 -2.24
C GLN A 227 -2.29 -15.04 -1.32
N MET A 228 -1.56 -14.06 -1.88
CA MET A 228 -0.94 -12.99 -1.09
C MET A 228 -1.96 -12.15 -0.31
N TYR A 229 -3.10 -11.83 -0.91
CA TYR A 229 -4.16 -11.08 -0.21
C TYR A 229 -4.68 -11.84 1.01
N TRP A 230 -5.02 -13.12 0.87
CA TRP A 230 -5.57 -13.90 1.99
C TRP A 230 -4.54 -14.27 3.05
N GLN A 231 -3.30 -14.57 2.64
CA GLN A 231 -2.29 -15.07 3.56
C GLN A 231 -1.51 -13.94 4.25
N VAL A 232 -1.32 -12.81 3.58
CA VAL A 232 -0.48 -11.71 4.07
C VAL A 232 -1.31 -10.46 4.37
N TYR A 233 -1.91 -9.85 3.34
CA TYR A 233 -2.51 -8.51 3.48
C TYR A 233 -3.74 -8.51 4.40
N PHE A 234 -4.53 -9.58 4.39
CA PHE A 234 -5.71 -9.75 5.25
C PHE A 234 -5.45 -10.60 6.48
N HIS A 235 -4.18 -10.85 6.81
CA HIS A 235 -3.88 -11.65 7.99
C HIS A 235 -4.42 -10.96 9.26
N PRO A 236 -5.27 -11.61 10.07
CA PRO A 236 -5.98 -10.96 11.17
C PRO A 236 -5.08 -10.30 12.22
N VAL A 237 -3.89 -10.87 12.46
CA VAL A 237 -2.91 -10.29 13.39
C VAL A 237 -2.32 -8.99 12.85
N THR A 238 -2.09 -8.88 11.54
CA THR A 238 -1.67 -7.62 10.88
C THR A 238 -2.77 -6.58 11.01
N ARG A 239 -4.01 -6.97 10.72
CA ARG A 239 -5.20 -6.11 10.86
C ARG A 239 -5.38 -5.62 12.30
N SER A 240 -5.15 -6.47 13.31
CA SER A 240 -5.18 -6.08 14.72
C SER A 240 -4.18 -4.95 15.04
N ALA A 241 -2.95 -5.05 14.52
CA ALA A 241 -1.96 -4.00 14.69
C ALA A 241 -2.35 -2.69 13.97
N GLU A 242 -2.95 -2.77 12.78
CA GLU A 242 -3.49 -1.58 12.10
C GLU A 242 -4.65 -0.94 12.88
N VAL A 243 -5.52 -1.74 13.48
CA VAL A 243 -6.61 -1.27 14.33
C VAL A 243 -6.05 -0.48 15.50
N ILE A 244 -5.09 -1.03 16.24
CA ILE A 244 -4.47 -0.33 17.37
C ILE A 244 -3.80 0.97 16.91
N LEU A 245 -3.01 0.92 15.83
CA LEU A 245 -2.39 2.11 15.23
C LEU A 245 -3.41 3.21 14.94
N THR A 246 -4.50 2.83 14.27
CA THR A 246 -5.59 3.73 13.90
C THR A 246 -6.22 4.36 15.14
N LYS A 247 -6.42 3.58 16.21
CA LYS A 247 -6.98 4.05 17.48
C LYS A 247 -6.04 4.94 18.27
N ILE A 248 -4.72 4.72 18.21
CA ILE A 248 -3.72 5.65 18.78
C ILE A 248 -3.88 7.03 18.13
N LEU A 249 -3.89 7.08 16.80
CA LEU A 249 -3.95 8.35 16.06
C LEU A 249 -5.28 9.08 16.23
N HIS A 250 -6.40 8.36 16.23
CA HIS A 250 -7.69 8.95 16.58
C HIS A 250 -7.73 9.49 18.00
N ARG A 251 -7.15 8.77 18.98
CA ARG A 251 -7.10 9.23 20.36
C ARG A 251 -6.28 10.52 20.47
N ALA A 252 -5.10 10.54 19.84
CA ALA A 252 -4.24 11.72 19.83
C ALA A 252 -4.95 12.94 19.19
N LYS A 253 -5.65 12.76 18.06
CA LYS A 253 -6.48 13.82 17.44
C LYS A 253 -7.59 14.29 18.40
N SER A 254 -8.35 13.37 18.99
CA SER A 254 -9.43 13.71 19.92
C SER A 254 -8.95 14.45 21.18
N LEU A 255 -7.77 14.09 21.70
CA LEU A 255 -7.16 14.79 22.82
C LEU A 255 -6.75 16.21 22.43
N HIS A 256 -6.15 16.40 21.26
CA HIS A 256 -5.81 17.73 20.74
C HIS A 256 -7.06 18.62 20.57
N GLU A 257 -8.14 18.10 19.99
CA GLU A 257 -9.42 18.81 19.83
C GLU A 257 -10.05 19.21 21.18
N LYS A 258 -9.74 18.47 22.24
CA LYS A 258 -10.18 18.75 23.62
C LYS A 258 -9.20 19.65 24.39
N TYR A 259 -8.21 20.24 23.71
CA TYR A 259 -7.17 21.09 24.31
C TYR A 259 -6.36 20.37 25.41
N TYR A 260 -6.19 19.06 25.26
CA TYR A 260 -5.33 18.28 26.15
C TYR A 260 -3.88 18.74 26.06
N THR A 261 -3.23 18.90 27.20
CA THR A 261 -1.80 19.27 27.26
C THR A 261 -0.95 18.01 27.35
N PHE A 262 -0.39 17.59 26.21
CA PHE A 262 0.56 16.48 26.15
C PHE A 262 1.82 16.80 26.94
N LYS A 263 2.39 15.83 27.66
CA LYS A 263 3.71 15.96 28.29
C LYS A 263 4.79 16.30 27.27
N ASN A 264 4.69 15.67 26.11
CA ASN A 264 5.55 15.93 24.95
C ASN A 264 4.68 16.39 23.78
N HIS A 265 4.79 17.67 23.43
CA HIS A 265 4.01 18.27 22.36
C HIS A 265 4.20 17.56 21.02
N PRO A 266 3.12 17.03 20.39
CA PRO A 266 3.19 16.35 19.11
C PRO A 266 3.26 17.30 17.92
N VAL A 267 4.31 18.12 17.87
CA VAL A 267 4.48 19.19 16.88
C VAL A 267 4.38 18.72 15.42
N HIS A 268 4.81 17.50 15.12
CA HIS A 268 4.71 16.92 13.76
C HIS A 268 3.28 16.57 13.36
N PHE A 269 2.35 16.51 14.32
CA PHE A 269 0.95 16.17 14.07
C PHE A 269 0.00 17.37 14.06
N TYR A 270 0.41 18.56 14.50
CA TYR A 270 -0.51 19.69 14.61
C TYR A 270 -1.15 20.06 13.27
N SER A 271 -0.35 20.17 12.20
CA SER A 271 -0.91 20.43 10.86
C SER A 271 -1.85 19.31 10.37
N LEU A 272 -1.69 18.07 10.84
CA LEU A 272 -2.60 16.96 10.55
C LEU A 272 -3.89 17.05 11.35
N PHE A 273 -3.81 17.45 12.62
CA PHE A 273 -4.97 17.61 13.50
C PHE A 273 -5.82 18.81 13.10
N GLU A 274 -5.19 19.88 12.62
CA GLU A 274 -5.82 21.11 12.13
C GLU A 274 -6.27 21.02 10.67
N GLU A 275 -5.94 19.92 9.97
CA GLU A 275 -6.29 19.67 8.57
C GLU A 275 -5.67 20.67 7.57
N GLU A 276 -4.60 21.37 7.97
CA GLU A 276 -3.85 22.36 7.18
C GLU A 276 -2.46 21.82 6.74
N VAL A 277 -2.40 20.54 6.33
CA VAL A 277 -1.13 19.84 6.05
C VAL A 277 -0.40 20.42 4.85
N THR A 278 0.80 20.97 5.09
CA THR A 278 1.72 21.40 4.04
C THR A 278 2.56 20.22 3.51
N VAL A 279 3.13 20.35 2.31
CA VAL A 279 4.08 19.35 1.78
C VAL A 279 5.32 19.27 2.67
N GLU A 280 5.80 20.40 3.20
CA GLU A 280 6.98 20.42 4.05
C GLU A 280 6.77 19.62 5.34
N ASP A 281 5.62 19.80 5.99
CA ASP A 281 5.30 19.08 7.23
C ASP A 281 5.05 17.60 6.96
N TYR A 282 4.38 17.29 5.84
CA TYR A 282 4.18 15.91 5.41
C TYR A 282 5.51 15.17 5.17
N LEU A 283 6.50 15.83 4.56
CA LEU A 283 7.82 15.26 4.29
C LEU A 283 8.67 15.04 5.54
N LYS A 284 8.31 15.65 6.69
CA LYS A 284 8.96 15.38 7.99
C LYS A 284 8.46 14.09 8.64
N LEU A 285 7.38 13.49 8.14
CA LEU A 285 6.79 12.28 8.70
C LEU A 285 7.40 11.01 8.10
N ASP A 286 7.81 10.13 8.99
CA ASP A 286 8.20 8.75 8.71
C ASP A 286 7.95 7.89 9.95
N GLU A 287 8.15 6.57 9.86
CA GLU A 287 7.78 5.67 10.96
C GLU A 287 8.61 5.90 12.21
N ASN A 288 9.84 6.42 12.10
CA ASN A 288 10.66 6.69 13.28
C ASN A 288 10.07 7.83 14.12
N VAL A 289 9.51 8.85 13.47
CA VAL A 289 8.78 9.92 14.15
C VAL A 289 7.57 9.33 14.88
N MET A 290 6.81 8.45 14.22
CA MET A 290 5.67 7.79 14.83
C MET A 290 6.08 6.96 16.06
N TYR A 291 7.13 6.15 15.94
CA TYR A 291 7.65 5.34 17.03
C TYR A 291 8.13 6.18 18.21
N TYR A 292 8.79 7.31 17.96
CA TYR A 292 9.18 8.23 19.03
C TYR A 292 7.95 8.70 19.82
N TYR A 293 6.88 9.13 19.13
CA TYR A 293 5.67 9.58 19.80
C TYR A 293 4.96 8.44 20.52
N PHE A 294 4.85 7.27 19.92
CA PHE A 294 4.28 6.10 20.59
C PHE A 294 5.09 5.72 21.83
N GLN A 295 6.42 5.85 21.79
CA GLN A 295 7.26 5.56 22.93
C GLN A 295 6.97 6.51 24.09
N VAL A 296 6.95 7.83 23.87
CA VAL A 296 6.70 8.82 24.94
C VAL A 296 5.25 8.81 25.41
N TRP A 297 4.31 8.49 24.53
CA TRP A 297 2.88 8.44 24.87
C TRP A 297 2.51 7.24 25.75
N GLN A 298 3.37 6.21 25.87
CA GLN A 298 3.21 5.17 26.89
C GLN A 298 3.19 5.75 28.31
N ASP A 299 3.89 6.86 28.53
CA ASP A 299 3.97 7.53 29.84
C ASP A 299 2.99 8.71 29.97
N GLU A 300 2.05 8.88 29.02
CA GLU A 300 1.06 9.97 29.05
C GLU A 300 -0.01 9.74 30.13
N GLU A 301 -0.64 10.82 30.61
CA GLU A 301 -1.68 10.67 31.66
C GLU A 301 -3.00 10.09 31.13
N ASP A 302 -3.28 10.23 29.83
CA ASP A 302 -4.46 9.64 29.22
C ASP A 302 -4.34 8.10 29.18
N PRO A 303 -5.18 7.36 29.91
CA PRO A 303 -5.02 5.91 30.06
C PRO A 303 -5.27 5.15 28.76
N ILE A 304 -6.10 5.68 27.86
CA ILE A 304 -6.39 5.05 26.57
C ILE A 304 -5.19 5.20 25.64
N LEU A 305 -4.65 6.41 25.49
CA LEU A 305 -3.49 6.66 24.65
C LEU A 305 -2.27 5.88 25.15
N SER A 306 -2.02 5.92 26.47
CA SER A 306 -0.94 5.18 27.12
C SER A 306 -1.04 3.67 26.88
N ASP A 307 -2.21 3.05 27.11
CA ASP A 307 -2.38 1.61 26.90
C ASP A 307 -2.25 1.22 25.43
N LEU A 308 -2.90 1.94 24.50
CA LEU A 308 -2.81 1.62 23.08
C LEU A 308 -1.37 1.74 22.55
N CYS A 309 -0.62 2.77 22.97
CA CYS A 309 0.79 2.91 22.61
C CYS A 309 1.62 1.76 23.19
N ARG A 310 1.42 1.41 24.46
CA ARG A 310 2.08 0.25 25.10
C ARG A 310 1.80 -1.04 24.33
N ARG A 311 0.54 -1.25 23.92
CA ARG A 311 0.14 -2.42 23.14
C ARG A 311 0.84 -2.51 21.81
N PHE A 312 0.89 -1.40 21.07
CA PHE A 312 1.58 -1.34 19.79
C PHE A 312 3.08 -1.60 19.95
N MET A 313 3.73 -0.89 20.87
CA MET A 313 5.18 -0.98 21.09
C MET A 313 5.64 -2.36 21.59
N ASN A 314 4.82 -3.04 22.39
CA ASN A 314 5.17 -4.33 23.00
C ASN A 314 4.45 -5.53 22.35
N ARG A 315 3.79 -5.31 21.21
CA ARG A 315 3.04 -6.35 20.47
C ARG A 315 1.99 -7.08 21.30
N ASP A 316 1.28 -6.34 22.14
CA ASP A 316 0.11 -6.81 22.90
C ASP A 316 -1.18 -6.48 22.12
N LEU A 317 -1.37 -7.22 21.03
CA LEU A 317 -2.38 -6.95 20.01
C LEU A 317 -3.77 -7.47 20.43
N PHE A 318 -4.82 -6.80 19.95
CA PHE A 318 -6.20 -7.26 20.12
C PHE A 318 -6.41 -8.66 19.52
N LYS A 319 -7.24 -9.46 20.18
CA LYS A 319 -7.78 -10.71 19.62
C LYS A 319 -9.01 -10.39 18.78
N TYR A 320 -9.47 -11.38 18.05
CA TYR A 320 -10.61 -11.23 17.16
C TYR A 320 -11.56 -12.42 17.24
N VAL A 321 -12.83 -12.17 16.89
CA VAL A 321 -13.82 -13.18 16.55
C VAL A 321 -14.43 -12.86 15.19
N GLU A 322 -14.91 -13.89 14.49
CA GLU A 322 -15.63 -13.72 13.23
C GLU A 322 -16.92 -12.95 13.50
N PHE A 323 -17.14 -11.85 12.77
CA PHE A 323 -18.32 -11.01 12.90
C PHE A 323 -19.23 -11.25 11.70
N THR A 324 -20.07 -12.28 11.80
CA THR A 324 -21.06 -12.60 10.75
C THR A 324 -22.39 -11.88 10.99
N ASP A 325 -23.21 -11.73 9.94
CA ASP A 325 -24.57 -11.14 10.02
C ASP A 325 -25.45 -11.78 11.12
N LYS A 326 -25.14 -13.01 11.55
CA LYS A 326 -25.81 -13.70 12.68
C LYS A 326 -25.49 -13.11 14.05
N HIS A 327 -24.46 -12.27 14.17
CA HIS A 327 -24.14 -11.53 15.40
C HIS A 327 -24.90 -10.21 15.52
N GLY A 328 -25.62 -9.73 14.49
CA GLY A 328 -26.61 -8.65 14.59
C GLY A 328 -26.15 -7.27 15.12
N LEU A 329 -26.92 -6.23 14.80
CA LEU A 329 -26.78 -4.90 15.42
C LEU A 329 -27.04 -4.95 16.93
N ASP A 330 -27.89 -5.88 17.38
CA ASP A 330 -28.32 -6.00 18.77
C ASP A 330 -27.17 -6.45 19.69
N ASN A 331 -26.35 -7.44 19.28
CA ASN A 331 -25.19 -7.83 20.10
C ASN A 331 -24.13 -6.73 20.10
N TRP A 332 -23.99 -5.95 19.03
CA TRP A 332 -23.07 -4.82 19.01
C TRP A 332 -23.46 -3.74 20.04
N MET A 333 -24.74 -3.36 20.07
CA MET A 333 -25.23 -2.39 21.07
C MET A 333 -25.07 -2.91 22.50
N GLU A 334 -25.36 -4.20 22.73
CA GLU A 334 -25.16 -4.85 24.03
C GLU A 334 -23.67 -4.86 24.42
N LEU A 335 -22.78 -5.32 23.54
CA LEU A 335 -21.34 -5.33 23.75
C LEU A 335 -20.80 -3.93 24.06
N SER A 336 -21.20 -2.92 23.28
CA SER A 336 -20.79 -1.52 23.50
C SER A 336 -21.22 -1.02 24.89
N SER A 337 -22.45 -1.33 25.32
CA SER A 337 -22.94 -1.01 26.67
C SER A 337 -22.15 -1.73 27.77
N LEU A 338 -21.84 -3.01 27.58
CA LEU A 338 -21.11 -3.83 28.54
C LEU A 338 -19.65 -3.37 28.68
N PHE A 339 -18.98 -3.00 27.58
CA PHE A 339 -17.63 -2.42 27.60
C PHE A 339 -17.58 -1.15 28.46
N LYS A 340 -18.53 -0.23 28.27
CA LYS A 340 -18.65 0.97 29.12
C LYS A 340 -18.82 0.62 30.61
N LYS A 341 -19.62 -0.41 30.93
CA LYS A 341 -19.84 -0.86 32.32
C LYS A 341 -18.61 -1.45 32.98
N ILE A 342 -17.66 -1.99 32.21
CA ILE A 342 -16.38 -2.50 32.73
C ILE A 342 -15.26 -1.45 32.65
N GLY A 343 -15.58 -0.21 32.28
CA GLY A 343 -14.61 0.89 32.21
C GLY A 343 -13.77 0.93 30.93
N LEU A 344 -14.14 0.18 29.89
CA LEU A 344 -13.48 0.22 28.58
C LEU A 344 -14.30 1.04 27.60
N ASP A 345 -13.66 2.00 26.94
CA ASP A 345 -14.33 2.77 25.90
C ASP A 345 -14.47 1.92 24.61
N PRO A 346 -15.70 1.56 24.19
CA PRO A 346 -15.89 0.74 23.00
C PRO A 346 -15.40 1.43 21.72
N GLU A 347 -15.26 2.75 21.69
CA GLU A 347 -14.70 3.46 20.53
C GLU A 347 -13.24 3.03 20.25
N TYR A 348 -12.48 2.67 21.29
CA TYR A 348 -11.06 2.34 21.19
C TYR A 348 -10.76 0.86 21.36
N TYR A 349 -11.59 0.13 22.12
CA TYR A 349 -11.34 -1.26 22.50
C TYR A 349 -12.29 -2.28 21.85
N LEU A 350 -13.28 -1.84 21.07
CA LEU A 350 -14.21 -2.73 20.38
C LEU A 350 -14.35 -2.28 18.93
N VAL A 351 -13.70 -2.98 17.99
CA VAL A 351 -13.56 -2.49 16.61
C VAL A 351 -13.97 -3.54 15.61
N VAL A 352 -14.95 -3.21 14.76
CA VAL A 352 -15.26 -4.02 13.57
C VAL A 352 -14.37 -3.55 12.43
N ASP A 353 -13.58 -4.46 11.89
CA ASP A 353 -12.84 -4.25 10.65
C ASP A 353 -13.41 -5.17 9.57
N SER A 354 -13.70 -4.60 8.40
CA SER A 354 -14.22 -5.32 7.24
C SER A 354 -13.19 -5.21 6.14
N THR A 355 -12.65 -6.36 5.73
CA THR A 355 -11.80 -6.45 4.55
C THR A 355 -12.58 -7.07 3.41
N SER A 356 -12.35 -6.55 2.20
CA SER A 356 -12.85 -7.17 0.99
C SER A 356 -11.84 -6.96 -0.11
N ASP A 357 -11.52 -8.02 -0.83
CA ASP A 357 -10.78 -7.91 -2.08
C ASP A 357 -11.57 -8.52 -3.22
N LEU A 358 -11.22 -8.04 -4.41
CA LEU A 358 -11.64 -8.57 -5.69
C LEU A 358 -10.34 -8.94 -6.43
N PRO A 359 -9.91 -10.22 -6.30
CA PRO A 359 -8.59 -10.69 -6.73
C PRO A 359 -8.31 -10.40 -8.21
N TYR A 360 -9.35 -10.48 -9.03
CA TYR A 360 -9.39 -10.02 -10.40
C TYR A 360 -10.80 -9.50 -10.68
N ASP A 361 -10.90 -8.21 -10.99
CA ASP A 361 -12.16 -7.56 -11.32
C ASP A 361 -11.92 -6.34 -12.20
N PHE A 362 -12.61 -6.31 -13.32
CA PHE A 362 -12.62 -5.26 -14.33
C PHE A 362 -14.05 -4.77 -14.62
N TYR A 363 -15.06 -5.30 -13.91
CA TYR A 363 -16.47 -4.95 -14.10
C TYR A 363 -17.15 -4.74 -12.73
N ARG A 364 -16.99 -3.54 -12.17
CA ARG A 364 -17.79 -3.10 -11.01
C ARG A 364 -18.90 -2.19 -11.49
N ALA A 365 -20.13 -2.70 -11.48
CA ALA A 365 -21.31 -1.87 -11.70
C ALA A 365 -21.38 -0.80 -10.58
N GLY A 366 -21.10 0.46 -10.91
CA GLY A 366 -21.25 1.61 -10.01
C GLY A 366 -19.97 2.21 -9.42
N GLU A 367 -18.76 1.79 -9.85
CA GLU A 367 -17.51 2.54 -9.56
C GLU A 367 -17.10 3.37 -10.78
N GLU A 368 -16.60 4.60 -10.55
CA GLU A 368 -16.25 5.56 -11.62
C GLU A 368 -14.96 5.19 -12.40
N GLU A 369 -14.14 4.25 -11.90
CA GLU A 369 -12.90 3.80 -12.56
C GLU A 369 -13.05 2.42 -13.20
N GLU A 370 -13.30 2.36 -14.51
CA GLU A 370 -13.14 1.13 -15.30
C GLU A 370 -11.66 0.72 -15.34
N ARG A 371 -11.28 -0.30 -14.57
CA ARG A 371 -9.92 -0.88 -14.65
C ARG A 371 -9.78 -1.68 -15.93
N LEU A 372 -8.77 -1.36 -16.74
CA LEU A 372 -8.48 -2.09 -17.98
C LEU A 372 -8.22 -3.58 -17.69
N PRO A 373 -8.90 -4.50 -18.39
CA PRO A 373 -8.70 -5.93 -18.20
C PRO A 373 -7.36 -6.39 -18.79
N ILE A 374 -6.90 -7.58 -18.38
CA ILE A 374 -5.73 -8.19 -19.02
C ILE A 374 -6.16 -8.76 -20.38
N LEU A 375 -5.57 -8.24 -21.46
CA LEU A 375 -5.84 -8.70 -22.82
C LEU A 375 -4.76 -9.63 -23.34
N LEU A 376 -5.21 -10.72 -23.95
CA LEU A 376 -4.42 -11.69 -24.70
C LEU A 376 -4.40 -11.32 -26.18
N LEU A 377 -3.20 -11.13 -26.74
CA LEU A 377 -2.96 -10.98 -28.17
C LEU A 377 -2.88 -12.36 -28.82
N MET A 378 -3.89 -12.66 -29.63
CA MET A 378 -4.04 -13.94 -30.34
C MET A 378 -3.17 -13.98 -31.60
N PRO A 379 -2.86 -15.17 -32.15
CA PRO A 379 -2.01 -15.31 -33.34
C PRO A 379 -2.58 -14.64 -34.59
N ASN A 380 -3.90 -14.49 -34.67
CA ASN A 380 -4.61 -13.81 -35.76
C ASN A 380 -4.65 -12.27 -35.59
N GLY A 381 -4.10 -11.72 -34.50
CA GLY A 381 -4.10 -10.29 -34.20
C GLY A 381 -5.26 -9.82 -33.32
N ASP A 382 -6.24 -10.69 -33.03
CA ASP A 382 -7.37 -10.32 -32.17
C ASP A 382 -6.93 -10.17 -30.70
N LEU A 383 -7.64 -9.29 -29.98
CA LEU A 383 -7.51 -9.17 -28.53
C LEU A 383 -8.65 -9.92 -27.86
N ARG A 384 -8.33 -10.77 -26.89
CA ARG A 384 -9.30 -11.47 -26.05
C ARG A 384 -9.04 -11.22 -24.59
N GLU A 385 -10.09 -11.07 -23.80
CA GLU A 385 -9.96 -10.87 -22.36
C GLU A 385 -9.58 -12.20 -21.67
N LEU A 386 -8.66 -12.13 -20.70
CA LEU A 386 -8.07 -13.28 -20.02
C LEU A 386 -9.10 -14.25 -19.43
N SER A 387 -10.10 -13.76 -18.70
CA SER A 387 -11.12 -14.61 -18.05
C SER A 387 -11.99 -15.37 -19.05
N ARG A 388 -12.09 -14.90 -20.31
CA ARG A 388 -12.80 -15.63 -21.38
C ARG A 388 -12.01 -16.80 -21.96
N GLU A 389 -10.71 -16.85 -21.71
CA GLU A 389 -9.80 -17.88 -22.26
C GLU A 389 -9.22 -18.80 -21.16
N SER A 390 -9.48 -18.51 -19.88
CA SER A 390 -8.93 -19.23 -18.74
C SER A 390 -10.01 -19.59 -17.71
N ASP A 391 -10.34 -20.89 -17.62
CA ASP A 391 -11.30 -21.43 -16.66
C ASP A 391 -10.93 -21.08 -15.20
N ILE A 392 -9.63 -21.06 -14.89
CA ILE A 392 -9.13 -20.77 -13.54
C ILE A 392 -9.37 -19.30 -13.17
N VAL A 393 -9.09 -18.39 -14.10
CA VAL A 393 -9.30 -16.96 -13.88
C VAL A 393 -10.79 -16.66 -13.85
N GLU A 394 -11.59 -17.24 -14.75
CA GLU A 394 -13.05 -17.14 -14.73
C GLU A 394 -13.62 -17.53 -13.36
N ALA A 395 -13.14 -18.64 -12.79
CA ALA A 395 -13.62 -19.16 -11.52
C ALA A 395 -13.41 -18.24 -10.31
N ILE A 396 -12.51 -17.26 -10.38
CA ILE A 396 -12.23 -16.29 -9.30
C ILE A 396 -12.64 -14.86 -9.64
N THR A 397 -12.90 -14.56 -10.91
CA THR A 397 -13.35 -13.24 -11.37
C THR A 397 -14.68 -12.85 -10.72
N GLY A 398 -14.78 -11.60 -10.22
CA GLY A 398 -16.03 -11.04 -9.70
C GLY A 398 -16.54 -11.65 -8.38
N LYS A 399 -15.84 -12.64 -7.80
CA LYS A 399 -16.19 -13.22 -6.51
C LYS A 399 -15.67 -12.35 -5.37
N LYS A 400 -16.49 -11.37 -4.95
CA LYS A 400 -16.19 -10.57 -3.75
C LYS A 400 -16.26 -11.48 -2.53
N ARG A 401 -15.13 -11.65 -1.85
CA ARG A 401 -15.09 -12.32 -0.56
C ARG A 401 -14.88 -11.26 0.51
N THR A 402 -15.86 -11.17 1.40
CA THR A 402 -15.83 -10.27 2.56
C THR A 402 -15.41 -11.06 3.78
N ASP A 403 -14.52 -10.47 4.57
CA ASP A 403 -14.10 -11.00 5.85
C ASP A 403 -14.28 -9.89 6.90
N GLN A 404 -15.16 -10.14 7.87
CA GLN A 404 -15.53 -9.19 8.91
C GLN A 404 -15.12 -9.74 10.26
N LYS A 405 -14.33 -8.95 10.99
CA LYS A 405 -13.76 -9.33 12.27
C LYS A 405 -14.04 -8.28 13.32
N LEU A 406 -14.36 -8.75 14.51
CA LEU A 406 -14.51 -7.93 15.70
C LEU A 406 -13.26 -8.07 16.58
N PHE A 407 -12.50 -6.99 16.72
CA PHE A 407 -11.28 -6.91 17.51
C PHE A 407 -11.54 -6.38 18.92
N TYR A 408 -10.89 -6.98 19.93
CA TYR A 408 -11.02 -6.63 21.34
C TYR A 408 -9.76 -6.98 22.18
N PRO A 409 -9.53 -6.30 23.33
CA PRO A 409 -8.44 -6.62 24.26
C PRO A 409 -8.78 -7.87 25.09
N HIS A 410 -8.22 -9.02 24.73
CA HIS A 410 -8.51 -10.29 25.40
C HIS A 410 -8.03 -10.29 26.86
N ASP A 411 -6.85 -9.76 27.15
CA ASP A 411 -6.27 -9.65 28.49
C ASP A 411 -7.21 -8.92 29.47
N LEU A 412 -7.80 -7.79 29.04
CA LEU A 412 -8.70 -6.99 29.89
C LEU A 412 -10.05 -7.68 30.15
N ILE A 413 -10.47 -8.58 29.25
CA ILE A 413 -11.74 -9.32 29.38
C ILE A 413 -11.55 -10.62 30.17
N TYR A 414 -10.49 -11.38 29.91
CA TYR A 414 -10.32 -12.74 30.39
C TYR A 414 -9.34 -12.88 31.57
N GLU A 415 -8.31 -12.03 31.70
CA GLU A 415 -7.17 -12.28 32.60
C GLU A 415 -7.17 -11.46 33.89
N ASP A 416 -7.93 -10.36 33.94
CA ASP A 416 -7.94 -9.37 35.04
C ASP A 416 -8.60 -9.87 36.37
N GLY A 417 -8.78 -11.18 36.56
CA GLY A 417 -9.16 -11.84 37.84
C GLY A 417 -10.53 -11.50 38.45
N ARG A 418 -11.16 -10.39 38.02
CA ARG A 418 -12.47 -9.90 38.45
C ARG A 418 -13.55 -10.45 37.53
N LYS A 419 -14.02 -11.68 37.80
CA LYS A 419 -15.22 -12.23 37.14
C LYS A 419 -16.48 -11.51 37.64
N GLY A 420 -16.76 -10.35 37.06
CA GLY A 420 -18.04 -9.67 37.22
C GLY A 420 -19.03 -10.14 36.16
N LYS A 421 -20.32 -10.19 36.50
CA LYS A 421 -21.44 -10.59 35.61
C LYS A 421 -21.38 -9.97 34.19
N TYR A 422 -20.84 -8.75 34.06
CA TYR A 422 -20.72 -8.08 32.77
C TYR A 422 -19.62 -8.69 31.88
N LYS A 423 -18.48 -9.09 32.45
CA LYS A 423 -17.42 -9.76 31.68
C LYS A 423 -17.87 -11.14 31.20
N GLU A 424 -18.58 -11.89 32.03
CA GLU A 424 -19.16 -13.18 31.63
C GLU A 424 -20.13 -13.03 30.45
N ARG A 425 -21.02 -12.03 30.50
CA ARG A 425 -21.93 -11.74 29.39
C ARG A 425 -21.20 -11.31 28.11
N ILE A 426 -20.12 -10.52 28.23
CA ILE A 426 -19.28 -10.16 27.07
C ILE A 426 -18.69 -11.44 26.43
N ILE A 427 -18.15 -12.34 27.25
CA ILE A 427 -17.55 -13.60 26.79
C ILE A 427 -18.58 -14.46 26.05
N GLU A 428 -19.80 -14.60 26.60
CA GLU A 428 -20.91 -15.32 25.94
C GLU A 428 -21.20 -14.76 24.55
N LEU A 429 -21.34 -13.44 24.44
CA LEU A 429 -21.63 -12.75 23.17
C LEU A 429 -20.49 -12.89 22.14
N LEU A 430 -19.22 -12.82 22.59
CA LEU A 430 -18.05 -12.99 21.73
C LEU A 430 -17.89 -14.44 21.26
N GLU A 431 -18.17 -15.43 22.11
CA GLU A 431 -18.08 -16.86 21.77
C GLU A 431 -19.31 -17.39 21.02
N GLY A 432 -20.34 -16.56 20.83
CA GLY A 432 -21.60 -16.96 20.18
C GLY A 432 -22.41 -17.96 21.01
N LYS A 433 -22.19 -18.03 22.32
CA LYS A 433 -23.00 -18.84 23.25
C LYS A 433 -24.20 -17.99 23.70
N LYS A 434 -25.40 -18.48 23.45
CA LYS A 434 -26.65 -17.80 23.82
C LYS A 434 -26.94 -17.91 25.30
#